data_AF-A0A8C4Q3M8-F1
#
_entry.id   AF-A0A8C4Q3M8-F1
#
_cell.length_a   1.000
_cell.length_b   1.000
_cell.length_c   1.000
_cell.angle_alpha   90.00
_cell.angle_beta   90.00
_cell.angle_gamma   90.00
#
_symmetry.space_group_name_H-M   'P 1'
#
loop_
_entity.id
_entity.type
_entity.pdbx_description
1 polymer ?
#
loop_
_entity_poly.entity_id
_entity_poly.type
_entity_poly.pdbx_seq_one_letter_code
_entity_poly.pdbx_strand_id
1 'polypeptide(L)'
;MNQMDEFFDISGFAVSSSPSRDTFDMSAHKSQFQDDGVFCGKEGLRSVAEIPLPYRNVFREFPYFNPVQSRVMDDVLYTDRGLVVCAPTGSGKTVIFELAIIRLLLENQGPNFTAKIVYMAPIKTLCRERYEDWKIKFSSIGLQCKELTGDTEVDEYFEIHDAHVIMTTPEKWDSMTRRWRDNSLVQLVRLFLIDEVHTVNDESRGATLEAVVSRMKTLHLALPGADKTDVKEPLRLPLRIVALSATIPNVQDIAEWLSDTHGPAVFIKLDEELRPVKLQKVVLGYPCYQNQNEFKFDLSLNYKLSGVIQMYSEQKPSLIFCATRRSTQQAANILVKDARLLIKAEHKQRLQIYSIRVRDVKLRDLLVCGIAYHHAGLDVSDRKIIEEVFTRGDLPVLFSTTTLAMGVNLPAHLVIIKATQHYVGGSFEEYSETDVQQMIGRAGRPQFDSSATAVIMTKIETKWKYMQMLSGSTEIESR
;
A
#
# COMPACT_ATOMS: atom_id res chain seq x y z
N MET A 1 63.96 42.42 23.05
CA MET A 1 64.00 41.19 23.88
C MET A 1 63.55 40.06 22.97
N ASN A 2 64.37 39.73 21.97
CA ASN A 2 65.39 38.67 21.94
C ASN A 2 64.84 37.25 22.19
N GLN A 3 64.81 36.47 21.10
CA GLN A 3 65.17 35.05 20.89
C GLN A 3 64.10 34.33 20.03
N MET A 4 64.38 34.09 18.74
CA MET A 4 65.11 32.93 18.16
C MET A 4 64.28 31.65 18.28
N ASP A 5 63.64 31.20 17.19
CA ASP A 5 64.19 30.39 16.08
C ASP A 5 64.03 28.88 16.37
N GLU A 6 63.18 28.21 15.59
CA GLU A 6 63.58 26.99 14.90
C GLU A 6 62.66 26.70 13.70
N PHE A 7 63.29 26.66 12.53
CA PHE A 7 62.81 26.25 11.22
C PHE A 7 62.67 24.72 11.14
N PHE A 8 61.76 24.19 10.32
CA PHE A 8 62.12 23.47 9.08
C PHE A 8 60.91 23.20 8.15
N ASP A 9 61.16 23.60 6.91
CA ASP A 9 60.57 23.35 5.59
C ASP A 9 59.65 22.12 5.38
N ILE A 10 58.68 22.24 4.46
CA ILE A 10 58.58 21.42 3.24
C ILE A 10 57.54 22.09 2.33
N SER A 11 58.05 22.86 1.38
CA SER A 11 57.39 23.06 0.09
C SER A 11 57.16 21.71 -0.61
N GLY A 12 55.91 21.39 -0.91
CA GLY A 12 55.59 20.35 -1.88
C GLY A 12 54.32 19.59 -1.57
N PHE A 13 53.17 20.11 -2.00
CA PHE A 13 52.11 19.25 -2.54
C PHE A 13 51.38 20.01 -3.64
N ALA A 14 51.58 19.50 -4.85
CA ALA A 14 50.89 19.93 -6.05
C ALA A 14 49.38 19.79 -5.88
N VAL A 15 48.65 20.79 -6.39
CA VAL A 15 47.22 20.70 -6.66
C VAL A 15 47.01 19.63 -7.72
N SER A 16 46.47 18.47 -7.36
CA SER A 16 45.98 17.49 -8.32
C SER A 16 44.80 16.68 -7.78
N SER A 17 43.88 16.40 -8.71
CA SER A 17 42.72 15.51 -8.69
C SER A 17 41.48 15.97 -7.90
N SER A 18 40.51 16.44 -8.69
CA SER A 18 39.06 16.30 -8.52
C SER A 18 38.65 15.01 -7.77
N PRO A 19 37.60 15.04 -6.91
CA PRO A 19 37.08 13.81 -6.34
C PRO A 19 36.56 12.92 -7.47
N SER A 20 37.06 11.69 -7.53
CA SER A 20 36.57 10.65 -8.42
C SER A 20 35.08 10.43 -8.17
N ARG A 21 34.33 10.18 -9.25
CA ARG A 21 32.95 9.68 -9.19
C ARG A 21 33.01 8.24 -8.69
N ASP A 22 33.08 8.06 -7.38
CA ASP A 22 32.96 6.74 -6.78
C ASP A 22 31.49 6.33 -6.83
N THR A 23 31.10 5.66 -7.92
CA THR A 23 29.85 4.91 -7.97
C THR A 23 29.86 3.89 -6.84
N PHE A 24 28.86 3.93 -5.96
CA PHE A 24 28.75 2.98 -4.85
C PHE A 24 28.65 1.56 -5.41
N ASP A 25 29.73 0.77 -5.31
CA ASP A 25 29.76 -0.60 -5.82
C ASP A 25 28.95 -1.52 -4.89
N MET A 26 27.71 -1.71 -5.30
CA MET A 26 26.74 -2.50 -4.56
C MET A 26 26.97 -4.01 -4.67
N SER A 27 27.78 -4.46 -5.63
CA SER A 27 28.19 -5.86 -5.76
C SER A 27 29.26 -6.22 -4.73
N ALA A 28 30.24 -5.31 -4.54
CA ALA A 28 31.21 -5.37 -3.45
C ALA A 28 30.55 -5.15 -2.08
N HIS A 29 29.54 -4.28 -2.00
CA HIS A 29 28.69 -4.16 -0.81
C HIS A 29 28.06 -5.52 -0.51
N LYS A 30 27.29 -6.13 -1.43
CA LYS A 30 26.63 -7.43 -1.23
C LYS A 30 27.58 -8.55 -0.77
N SER A 31 28.76 -8.68 -1.38
CA SER A 31 29.74 -9.72 -1.00
C SER A 31 30.29 -9.51 0.41
N GLN A 32 30.59 -8.26 0.79
CA GLN A 32 31.03 -7.93 2.14
C GLN A 32 29.98 -8.30 3.21
N PHE A 33 28.68 -8.21 2.90
CA PHE A 33 27.61 -8.55 3.85
C PHE A 33 27.20 -10.04 3.86
N GLN A 34 27.42 -10.77 2.76
CA GLN A 34 27.18 -12.23 2.72
C GLN A 34 28.26 -13.01 3.49
N ASP A 35 29.53 -12.60 3.40
CA ASP A 35 30.64 -13.27 4.08
C ASP A 35 30.63 -13.07 5.60
N ASP A 36 30.09 -11.95 6.08
CA ASP A 36 30.09 -11.62 7.50
C ASP A 36 28.92 -12.26 8.29
N GLY A 37 27.85 -12.73 7.62
CA GLY A 37 26.66 -13.29 8.30
C GLY A 37 25.93 -12.30 9.24
N VAL A 38 26.31 -11.01 9.20
CA VAL A 38 26.01 -10.00 10.23
C VAL A 38 24.55 -9.55 10.25
N PHE A 39 23.76 -9.82 9.20
CA PHE A 39 22.41 -9.25 9.06
C PHE A 39 21.27 -10.22 8.78
N CYS A 40 21.52 -11.53 8.72
CA CYS A 40 20.46 -12.52 8.85
C CYS A 40 20.08 -12.62 10.34
N GLY A 41 18.93 -12.06 10.73
CA GLY A 41 18.35 -12.31 12.05
C GLY A 41 18.09 -13.81 12.27
N LYS A 42 17.67 -14.19 13.49
CA LYS A 42 17.43 -15.60 13.92
C LYS A 42 16.53 -16.46 12.99
N GLU A 43 15.89 -15.87 11.99
CA GLU A 43 14.97 -16.51 11.04
C GLU A 43 15.28 -16.19 9.55
N GLY A 44 16.47 -15.68 9.22
CA GLY A 44 16.81 -15.32 7.83
C GLY A 44 16.21 -13.99 7.34
N LEU A 45 15.71 -13.16 8.27
CA LEU A 45 15.25 -11.80 7.99
C LEU A 45 16.42 -10.86 7.76
N ARG A 46 16.30 -9.96 6.78
CA ARG A 46 17.32 -8.99 6.41
C ARG A 46 17.24 -7.77 7.33
N SER A 47 18.39 -7.27 7.78
CA SER A 47 18.45 -6.07 8.64
C SER A 47 18.37 -4.78 7.84
N VAL A 48 17.72 -3.75 8.40
CA VAL A 48 17.76 -2.38 7.86
C VAL A 48 19.18 -1.81 7.79
N ALA A 49 20.11 -2.34 8.59
CA ALA A 49 21.52 -1.95 8.53
C ALA A 49 22.19 -2.27 7.18
N GLU A 50 21.62 -3.15 6.37
CA GLU A 50 22.07 -3.40 5.00
C GLU A 50 21.82 -2.22 4.04
N ILE A 51 20.87 -1.34 4.37
CA ILE A 51 20.65 -0.11 3.62
C ILE A 51 21.78 0.88 3.92
N PRO A 52 22.34 1.60 2.94
CA PRO A 52 23.39 2.58 3.23
C PRO A 52 22.95 3.70 4.17
N LEU A 53 23.87 4.18 5.01
CA LEU A 53 23.62 5.15 6.09
C LEU A 53 22.72 6.35 5.72
N PRO A 54 22.90 7.03 4.57
CA PRO A 54 22.06 8.16 4.18
C PRO A 54 20.58 7.81 4.05
N TYR A 55 20.25 6.56 3.73
CA TYR A 55 18.90 6.11 3.40
C TYR A 55 18.23 5.29 4.51
N ARG A 56 18.99 4.84 5.53
CA ARG A 56 18.46 4.00 6.63
C ARG A 56 17.28 4.61 7.36
N ASN A 57 17.23 5.94 7.48
CA ASN A 57 16.16 6.65 8.18
C ASN A 57 14.77 6.45 7.56
N VAL A 58 14.69 6.07 6.29
CA VAL A 58 13.42 5.72 5.61
C VAL A 58 12.73 4.54 6.30
N PHE A 59 13.52 3.61 6.86
CA PHE A 59 13.04 2.35 7.45
C PHE A 59 13.15 2.31 8.98
N ARG A 60 13.16 3.48 9.65
CA ARG A 60 13.39 3.60 11.10
C ARG A 60 12.37 2.91 12.01
N GLU A 61 11.22 2.52 11.46
CA GLU A 61 10.10 1.95 12.24
C GLU A 61 10.33 0.50 12.65
N PHE A 62 11.26 -0.19 12.00
CA PHE A 62 11.57 -1.59 12.27
C PHE A 62 13.07 -1.87 12.06
N PRO A 63 13.68 -2.76 12.85
CA PRO A 63 15.10 -3.12 12.69
C PRO A 63 15.35 -4.17 11.59
N TYR A 64 14.33 -4.93 11.22
CA TYR A 64 14.40 -6.02 10.23
C TYR A 64 13.23 -5.95 9.26
N PHE A 65 13.52 -6.23 7.99
CA PHE A 65 12.51 -6.45 6.96
C PHE A 65 11.74 -7.74 7.25
N ASN A 66 10.44 -7.75 6.95
CA ASN A 66 9.63 -8.95 7.13
C ASN A 66 10.00 -10.05 6.10
N PRO A 67 9.45 -11.28 6.21
CA PRO A 67 9.81 -12.38 5.31
C PRO A 67 9.60 -12.06 3.82
N VAL A 68 8.51 -11.38 3.47
CA VAL A 68 8.19 -11.00 2.09
C VAL A 68 9.22 -10.01 1.56
N GLN A 69 9.47 -8.94 2.32
CA GLN A 69 10.43 -7.89 1.97
C GLN A 69 11.86 -8.46 1.85
N SER A 70 12.26 -9.32 2.78
CA SER A 70 13.57 -9.97 2.81
C SER A 70 13.82 -10.87 1.60
N ARG A 71 12.80 -11.62 1.14
CA ARG A 71 12.90 -12.48 -0.05
C ARG A 71 13.05 -11.70 -1.34
N VAL A 72 12.38 -10.55 -1.46
CA VAL A 72 12.37 -9.71 -2.66
C VAL A 72 13.59 -8.79 -2.72
N MET A 73 14.30 -8.61 -1.60
CA MET A 73 15.35 -7.62 -1.43
C MET A 73 16.45 -7.72 -2.49
N ASP A 74 16.84 -8.94 -2.86
CA ASP A 74 17.87 -9.18 -3.87
C ASP A 74 17.49 -8.64 -5.24
N ASP A 75 16.27 -8.92 -5.70
CA ASP A 75 15.79 -8.47 -7.00
C ASP A 75 15.49 -6.97 -7.04
N VAL A 76 14.97 -6.40 -5.94
CA VAL A 76 14.60 -4.98 -5.91
C VAL A 76 15.78 -4.05 -5.67
N LEU A 77 16.64 -4.39 -4.70
CA LEU A 77 17.75 -3.54 -4.28
C LEU A 77 19.01 -3.82 -5.08
N TYR A 78 19.26 -5.06 -5.52
CA TYR A 78 20.53 -5.44 -6.15
C TYR A 78 20.52 -5.57 -7.67
N THR A 79 19.38 -5.29 -8.31
CA THR A 79 19.23 -5.33 -9.77
C THR A 79 18.42 -4.15 -10.27
N ASP A 80 18.50 -3.86 -11.57
CA ASP A 80 17.68 -2.85 -12.25
C ASP A 80 16.60 -3.45 -13.16
N ARG A 81 16.42 -4.76 -13.08
CA ARG A 81 15.39 -5.48 -13.83
C ARG A 81 14.01 -4.96 -13.40
N GLY A 82 13.08 -4.95 -14.36
CA GLY A 82 11.67 -4.85 -14.05
C GLY A 82 11.25 -5.97 -13.09
N LEU A 83 10.33 -5.70 -12.17
CA LEU A 83 9.95 -6.61 -11.09
C LEU A 83 8.44 -6.65 -10.91
N VAL A 84 7.87 -7.85 -10.81
CA VAL A 84 6.47 -8.09 -10.47
C VAL A 84 6.41 -8.94 -9.20
N VAL A 85 5.81 -8.41 -8.13
CA VAL A 85 5.65 -9.14 -6.87
C VAL A 85 4.18 -9.35 -6.57
N CYS A 86 3.77 -10.61 -6.52
CA CYS A 86 2.49 -11.03 -6.00
C CYS A 86 2.66 -11.48 -4.56
N ALA A 87 2.10 -10.72 -3.63
CA ALA A 87 2.15 -11.07 -2.21
C ALA A 87 0.81 -10.76 -1.51
N PRO A 88 0.47 -11.51 -0.44
CA PRO A 88 -0.79 -11.33 0.27
C PRO A 88 -1.02 -9.89 0.74
N THR A 89 -2.28 -9.44 0.77
CA THR A 89 -2.62 -8.14 1.34
C THR A 89 -2.24 -8.11 2.83
N GLY A 90 -1.66 -6.98 3.28
CA GLY A 90 -1.12 -6.86 4.64
C GLY A 90 0.32 -7.37 4.83
N SER A 91 0.99 -7.84 3.77
CA SER A 91 2.41 -8.25 3.81
C SER A 91 3.42 -7.10 3.79
N GLY A 92 2.97 -5.84 3.83
CA GLY A 92 3.88 -4.68 3.82
C GLY A 92 4.58 -4.45 2.47
N LYS A 93 3.91 -4.75 1.35
CA LYS A 93 4.41 -4.59 -0.03
C LYS A 93 5.00 -3.20 -0.30
N THR A 94 4.46 -2.15 0.31
CA THR A 94 4.90 -0.76 0.11
C THR A 94 6.40 -0.54 0.34
N VAL A 95 7.03 -1.29 1.26
CA VAL A 95 8.48 -1.22 1.50
C VAL A 95 9.30 -1.63 0.26
N ILE A 96 8.77 -2.48 -0.62
CA ILE A 96 9.43 -2.88 -1.86
C ILE A 96 9.57 -1.65 -2.80
N PHE A 97 8.56 -0.77 -2.84
CA PHE A 97 8.67 0.47 -3.59
C PHE A 97 9.72 1.42 -3.01
N GLU A 98 9.77 1.52 -1.68
CA GLU A 98 10.78 2.33 -1.00
C GLU A 98 12.20 1.81 -1.32
N LEU A 99 12.41 0.49 -1.30
CA LEU A 99 13.67 -0.14 -1.71
C LEU A 99 14.02 0.14 -3.18
N ALA A 100 13.05 0.09 -4.09
CA ALA A 100 13.26 0.41 -5.51
C ALA A 100 13.69 1.88 -5.70
N ILE A 101 13.12 2.80 -4.93
CA ILE A 101 13.52 4.21 -4.92
C ILE A 101 14.95 4.34 -4.41
N ILE A 102 15.31 3.68 -3.31
CA ILE A 102 16.68 3.70 -2.79
C ILE A 102 17.67 3.14 -3.82
N ARG A 103 17.34 2.05 -4.52
CA ARG A 103 18.15 1.53 -5.62
C ARG A 103 18.42 2.60 -6.68
N LEU A 104 17.39 3.30 -7.16
CA LEU A 104 17.56 4.37 -8.14
C LEU A 104 18.49 5.50 -7.64
N LEU A 105 18.39 5.86 -6.36
CA LEU A 105 19.24 6.90 -5.75
C LEU A 105 20.70 6.45 -5.60
N LEU A 106 20.93 5.17 -5.31
CA LEU A 106 22.27 4.61 -5.19
C LEU A 106 23.04 4.64 -6.51
N GLU A 107 22.34 4.51 -7.64
CA GLU A 107 22.96 4.63 -8.97
C GLU A 107 23.21 6.09 -9.38
N ASN A 108 22.37 7.01 -8.89
CA ASN A 108 22.38 8.42 -9.30
C ASN A 108 22.94 9.34 -8.22
N GLN A 109 24.11 8.99 -7.66
CA GLN A 109 24.80 9.86 -6.70
C GLN A 109 25.44 11.04 -7.42
N GLY A 110 24.70 12.13 -7.53
CA GLY A 110 25.19 13.41 -8.04
C GLY A 110 24.37 14.57 -7.49
N PRO A 111 24.93 15.79 -7.46
CA PRO A 111 24.28 16.97 -6.88
C PRO A 111 22.99 17.41 -7.58
N ASN A 112 22.67 16.85 -8.77
CA ASN A 112 21.49 17.17 -9.56
C ASN A 112 20.72 15.89 -9.92
N PHE A 113 20.01 15.29 -8.96
CA PHE A 113 19.08 14.19 -9.23
C PHE A 113 17.88 14.73 -10.03
N THR A 114 17.85 14.47 -11.34
CA THR A 114 16.80 14.99 -12.26
C THR A 114 15.77 13.93 -12.66
N ALA A 115 15.98 12.69 -12.25
CA ALA A 115 15.08 11.59 -12.58
C ALA A 115 13.74 11.76 -11.85
N LYS A 116 12.65 11.37 -12.54
CA LYS A 116 11.31 11.34 -11.99
C LYS A 116 10.95 9.90 -11.61
N ILE A 117 10.29 9.77 -10.46
CA ILE A 117 9.71 8.53 -9.97
C ILE A 117 8.19 8.71 -10.01
N VAL A 118 7.49 7.79 -10.65
CA VAL A 118 6.02 7.80 -10.68
C VAL A 118 5.51 6.64 -9.86
N TYR A 119 4.72 6.94 -8.83
CA TYR A 119 3.91 5.98 -8.09
C TYR A 119 2.47 6.08 -8.55
N MET A 120 1.94 4.97 -9.04
CA MET A 120 0.59 4.87 -9.54
C MET A 120 -0.20 3.91 -8.68
N ALA A 121 -1.34 4.38 -8.16
CA ALA A 121 -2.27 3.59 -7.38
C ALA A 121 -3.69 3.68 -7.97
N PRO A 122 -4.53 2.65 -7.80
CA PRO A 122 -5.84 2.58 -8.44
C PRO A 122 -6.85 3.63 -7.95
N ILE A 123 -6.59 4.26 -6.79
CA ILE A 123 -7.53 5.16 -6.12
C ILE A 123 -6.79 6.37 -5.52
N LYS A 124 -7.47 7.51 -5.53
CA LYS A 124 -6.94 8.78 -4.99
C LYS A 124 -6.58 8.67 -3.50
N THR A 125 -7.40 7.98 -2.71
CA THR A 125 -7.19 7.84 -1.27
C THR A 125 -5.89 7.11 -0.94
N LEU A 126 -5.53 6.09 -1.72
CA LEU A 126 -4.25 5.38 -1.57
C LEU A 126 -3.07 6.27 -2.01
N CYS A 127 -3.22 7.07 -3.07
CA CYS A 127 -2.23 8.09 -3.44
C CYS A 127 -1.97 9.06 -2.29
N ARG A 128 -3.04 9.58 -1.68
CA ARG A 128 -2.95 10.52 -0.56
C ARG A 128 -2.33 9.89 0.69
N GLU A 129 -2.72 8.65 1.03
CA GLU A 129 -2.14 7.91 2.15
C GLU A 129 -0.62 7.74 1.96
N ARG A 130 -0.19 7.35 0.76
CA ARG A 130 1.23 7.28 0.43
C ARG A 130 1.89 8.65 0.44
N TYR A 131 1.21 9.71 0.00
CA TYR A 131 1.79 11.05 -0.06
C TYR A 131 2.13 11.56 1.32
N GLU A 132 1.23 11.40 2.29
CA GLU A 132 1.50 11.83 3.66
C GLU A 132 2.64 11.03 4.30
N ASP A 133 2.76 9.73 4.01
CA ASP A 133 3.88 8.90 4.48
C ASP A 133 5.22 9.27 3.82
N TRP A 134 5.27 9.24 2.49
CA TRP A 134 6.50 9.44 1.72
C TRP A 134 7.01 10.87 1.74
N LYS A 135 6.14 11.87 1.88
CA LYS A 135 6.56 13.26 2.14
C LYS A 135 7.42 13.34 3.40
N ILE A 136 7.06 12.62 4.46
CA ILE A 136 7.83 12.62 5.71
C ILE A 136 9.10 11.78 5.54
N LYS A 137 9.00 10.57 5.02
CA LYS A 137 10.16 9.67 4.85
C LYS A 137 11.21 10.24 3.91
N PHE A 138 10.80 10.66 2.71
CA PHE A 138 11.74 11.03 1.66
C PHE A 138 12.22 12.49 1.70
N SER A 139 11.55 13.38 2.44
CA SER A 139 12.10 14.71 2.72
C SER A 139 13.43 14.63 3.48
N SER A 140 13.61 13.61 4.32
CA SER A 140 14.87 13.38 5.06
C SER A 140 16.08 13.06 4.17
N ILE A 141 15.82 12.61 2.94
CA ILE A 141 16.84 12.29 1.92
C ILE A 141 16.79 13.26 0.73
N GLY A 142 16.09 14.40 0.88
CA GLY A 142 16.07 15.49 -0.09
C GLY A 142 15.10 15.33 -1.27
N LEU A 143 14.23 14.31 -1.28
CA LEU A 143 13.24 14.17 -2.34
C LEU A 143 11.97 14.96 -2.03
N GLN A 144 11.39 15.51 -3.09
CA GLN A 144 10.10 16.21 -3.05
C GLN A 144 9.02 15.33 -3.64
N CYS A 145 7.99 15.06 -2.84
CA CYS A 145 6.82 14.31 -3.26
C CYS A 145 5.69 15.28 -3.66
N LYS A 146 4.90 14.93 -4.68
CA LYS A 146 3.69 15.66 -5.07
C LYS A 146 2.58 14.67 -5.44
N GLU A 147 1.38 14.93 -4.92
CA GLU A 147 0.16 14.23 -5.32
C GLU A 147 -0.42 14.89 -6.58
N LEU A 148 -0.67 14.09 -7.60
CA LEU A 148 -1.32 14.48 -8.85
C LEU A 148 -2.56 13.62 -9.04
N THR A 149 -3.71 14.09 -8.56
CA THR A 149 -4.98 13.39 -8.70
C THR A 149 -6.02 14.28 -9.38
N GLY A 150 -7.25 13.78 -9.54
CA GLY A 150 -8.32 14.53 -10.21
C GLY A 150 -8.70 15.85 -9.55
N ASP A 151 -8.28 16.10 -8.30
CA ASP A 151 -8.59 17.32 -7.54
C ASP A 151 -7.48 18.39 -7.62
N THR A 152 -6.36 18.08 -8.28
CA THR A 152 -5.22 18.98 -8.45
C THR A 152 -5.55 20.13 -9.41
N GLU A 153 -5.35 21.37 -8.97
CA GLU A 153 -5.61 22.57 -9.77
C GLU A 153 -4.60 22.74 -10.92
N VAL A 154 -4.93 23.56 -11.92
CA VAL A 154 -4.09 23.76 -13.12
C VAL A 154 -2.75 24.42 -12.78
N ASP A 155 -2.72 25.30 -11.78
CA ASP A 155 -1.51 26.01 -11.37
C ASP A 155 -0.48 25.08 -10.69
N GLU A 156 -0.95 23.97 -10.11
CA GLU A 156 -0.08 22.97 -9.48
C GLU A 156 0.73 22.14 -10.50
N TYR A 157 0.43 22.23 -11.80
CA TYR A 157 1.19 21.53 -12.83
C TYR A 157 2.63 22.04 -12.97
N PHE A 158 2.86 23.32 -12.69
CA PHE A 158 4.20 23.90 -12.71
C PHE A 158 5.08 23.33 -11.60
N GLU A 159 4.49 23.05 -10.43
CA GLU A 159 5.20 22.47 -9.27
C GLU A 159 5.63 21.01 -9.50
N ILE A 160 5.01 20.30 -10.46
CA ILE A 160 5.38 18.91 -10.78
C ILE A 160 6.80 18.85 -11.37
N HIS A 161 7.26 19.93 -12.02
CA HIS A 161 8.62 19.99 -12.54
C HIS A 161 9.69 19.95 -11.45
N ASP A 162 9.38 20.42 -10.24
CA ASP A 162 10.31 20.39 -9.10
C ASP A 162 10.16 19.08 -8.28
N ALA A 163 9.00 18.41 -8.39
CA ALA A 163 8.75 17.16 -7.69
C ALA A 163 9.61 15.99 -8.22
N HIS A 164 10.22 15.22 -7.33
CA HIS A 164 11.01 14.04 -7.68
C HIS A 164 10.14 12.78 -7.71
N VAL A 165 9.16 12.68 -6.80
CA VAL A 165 8.22 11.56 -6.68
C VAL A 165 6.81 12.07 -6.95
N ILE A 166 6.16 11.53 -7.98
CA ILE A 166 4.83 11.93 -8.44
C ILE A 166 3.86 10.79 -8.18
N MET A 167 2.72 11.11 -7.54
CA MET A 167 1.82 10.11 -6.98
C MET A 167 0.45 10.30 -7.61
N THR A 168 0.00 9.35 -8.42
CA THR A 168 -1.09 9.57 -9.38
C THR A 168 -2.01 8.36 -9.52
N THR A 169 -3.19 8.59 -10.09
CA THR A 169 -4.06 7.50 -10.58
C THR A 169 -3.80 7.24 -12.07
N PRO A 170 -4.19 6.06 -12.60
CA PRO A 170 -4.08 5.76 -14.03
C PRO A 170 -4.77 6.81 -14.92
N GLU A 171 -5.96 7.26 -14.55
CA GLU A 171 -6.76 8.21 -15.35
C GLU A 171 -6.11 9.58 -15.42
N LYS A 172 -5.57 10.06 -14.29
CA LYS A 172 -4.89 11.36 -14.23
C LYS A 172 -3.56 11.31 -15.00
N TRP A 173 -2.80 10.22 -14.88
CA TRP A 173 -1.57 10.04 -15.62
C TRP A 173 -1.82 9.86 -17.12
N ASP A 174 -2.88 9.14 -17.51
CA ASP A 174 -3.29 9.02 -18.90
C ASP A 174 -3.58 10.40 -19.50
N SER A 175 -4.40 11.19 -18.81
CA SER A 175 -4.72 12.56 -19.25
C SER A 175 -3.47 13.45 -19.39
N MET A 176 -2.49 13.31 -18.50
CA MET A 176 -1.26 14.10 -18.50
C MET A 176 -0.30 13.68 -19.63
N THR A 177 -0.25 12.38 -19.95
CA THR A 177 0.69 11.81 -20.92
C THR A 177 0.15 11.72 -22.35
N ARG A 178 -1.12 12.05 -22.60
CA ARG A 178 -1.69 12.11 -23.96
C ARG A 178 -0.96 13.08 -24.90
N ARG A 179 -0.38 14.17 -24.37
CA ARG A 179 0.47 15.12 -25.12
C ARG A 179 1.96 14.95 -24.82
N TRP A 180 2.45 13.71 -24.79
CA TRP A 180 3.82 13.38 -24.41
C TRP A 180 4.92 14.08 -25.22
N ARG A 181 4.66 14.48 -26.49
CA ARG A 181 5.65 15.18 -27.33
C ARG A 181 6.01 16.56 -26.81
N ASP A 182 5.09 17.20 -26.10
CA ASP A 182 5.27 18.53 -25.51
C ASP A 182 5.70 18.44 -24.03
N ASN A 183 5.85 17.22 -23.51
CA ASN A 183 5.98 16.97 -22.08
C ASN A 183 7.32 16.33 -21.75
N SER A 184 8.33 17.18 -21.50
CA SER A 184 9.68 16.76 -21.14
C SER A 184 9.73 15.88 -19.89
N LEU A 185 8.73 15.99 -19.01
CA LEU A 185 8.66 15.23 -17.76
C LEU A 185 8.62 13.72 -18.00
N VAL A 186 7.85 13.26 -19.00
CA VAL A 186 7.67 11.83 -19.27
C VAL A 186 9.01 11.17 -19.66
N GLN A 187 9.90 11.92 -20.30
CA GLN A 187 11.24 11.47 -20.71
C GLN A 187 12.25 11.41 -19.55
N LEU A 188 11.93 12.05 -18.42
CA LEU A 188 12.74 12.04 -17.21
C LEU A 188 12.35 10.91 -16.25
N VAL A 189 11.25 10.20 -16.52
CA VAL A 189 10.80 9.10 -15.67
C VAL A 189 11.77 7.93 -15.79
N ARG A 190 12.39 7.53 -14.67
CA ARG A 190 13.31 6.37 -14.63
C ARG A 190 12.76 5.19 -13.84
N LEU A 191 11.79 5.45 -12.96
CA LEU A 191 11.17 4.42 -12.14
C LEU A 191 9.65 4.60 -12.14
N PHE A 192 8.95 3.54 -12.54
CA PHE A 192 7.48 3.50 -12.60
C PHE A 192 6.97 2.40 -11.67
N LEU A 193 6.31 2.82 -10.60
CA LEU A 193 5.84 1.98 -9.52
C LEU A 193 4.32 1.80 -9.67
N ILE A 194 3.86 0.56 -9.86
CA ILE A 194 2.46 0.23 -10.07
C ILE A 194 1.95 -0.54 -8.86
N ASP A 195 1.10 0.09 -8.06
CA ASP A 195 0.43 -0.57 -6.94
C ASP A 195 -0.88 -1.22 -7.41
N GLU A 196 -1.18 -2.39 -6.84
CA GLU A 196 -2.35 -3.21 -7.18
C GLU A 196 -2.52 -3.44 -8.69
N VAL A 197 -1.47 -3.93 -9.38
CA VAL A 197 -1.50 -4.18 -10.84
C VAL A 197 -2.61 -5.16 -11.28
N HIS A 198 -3.16 -5.97 -10.36
CA HIS A 198 -4.35 -6.77 -10.62
C HIS A 198 -5.59 -5.96 -11.03
N THR A 199 -5.58 -4.65 -10.79
CA THR A 199 -6.62 -3.73 -11.27
C THR A 199 -6.71 -3.66 -12.80
N VAL A 200 -5.78 -4.29 -13.53
CA VAL A 200 -5.93 -4.53 -14.98
C VAL A 200 -7.20 -5.34 -15.32
N ASN A 201 -7.69 -6.20 -14.43
CA ASN A 201 -8.95 -6.95 -14.61
C ASN A 201 -10.21 -6.13 -14.27
N ASP A 202 -10.06 -4.88 -13.82
CA ASP A 202 -11.19 -4.00 -13.51
C ASP A 202 -11.87 -3.55 -14.80
N GLU A 203 -13.19 -3.81 -14.93
CA GLU A 203 -13.99 -3.47 -16.12
C GLU A 203 -13.94 -2.00 -16.51
N SER A 204 -13.78 -1.10 -15.54
CA SER A 204 -13.86 0.34 -15.76
C SER A 204 -12.49 0.99 -15.89
N ARG A 205 -11.47 0.46 -15.21
CA ARG A 205 -10.15 1.09 -15.06
C ARG A 205 -9.01 0.32 -15.71
N GLY A 206 -9.19 -0.97 -15.98
CA GLY A 206 -8.14 -1.86 -16.50
C GLY A 206 -7.52 -1.36 -17.80
N ALA A 207 -8.35 -1.02 -18.79
CA ALA A 207 -7.90 -0.50 -20.09
C ALA A 207 -7.09 0.81 -19.96
N THR A 208 -7.38 1.65 -18.96
CA THR A 208 -6.63 2.89 -18.73
C THR A 208 -5.24 2.60 -18.19
N LEU A 209 -5.13 1.67 -17.23
CA LEU A 209 -3.85 1.17 -16.73
C LEU A 209 -3.02 0.57 -17.87
N GLU A 210 -3.65 -0.27 -18.70
CA GLU A 210 -2.99 -0.92 -19.83
C GLU A 210 -2.43 0.11 -20.83
N ALA A 211 -3.23 1.10 -21.20
CA ALA A 211 -2.84 2.15 -22.13
C ALA A 211 -1.68 3.01 -21.59
N VAL A 212 -1.70 3.33 -20.30
CA VAL A 212 -0.63 4.10 -19.64
C VAL A 212 0.69 3.34 -19.64
N VAL A 213 0.67 2.08 -19.20
CA VAL A 213 1.88 1.25 -19.13
C VAL A 213 2.46 1.04 -20.52
N SER A 214 1.62 0.68 -21.49
CA SER A 214 2.02 0.50 -22.88
C SER A 214 2.66 1.76 -23.45
N ARG A 215 2.07 2.94 -23.19
CA ARG A 215 2.64 4.23 -23.59
C ARG A 215 4.00 4.48 -22.96
N MET A 216 4.16 4.27 -21.65
CA MET A 216 5.44 4.48 -20.96
C MET A 216 6.54 3.60 -21.55
N LYS A 217 6.23 2.34 -21.86
CA LYS A 217 7.15 1.41 -22.55
C LYS A 217 7.50 1.90 -23.94
N THR A 218 6.50 2.18 -24.79
CA THR A 218 6.73 2.64 -26.17
C THR A 218 7.57 3.91 -26.22
N LEU A 219 7.33 4.86 -25.32
CA LEU A 219 8.11 6.11 -25.28
C LEU A 219 9.57 5.87 -24.92
N HIS A 220 9.86 5.02 -23.94
CA HIS A 220 11.24 4.74 -23.54
C HIS A 220 11.99 3.85 -24.53
N LEU A 221 11.26 3.07 -25.35
CA LEU A 221 11.84 2.32 -26.48
C LEU A 221 12.07 3.18 -27.73
N ALA A 222 11.21 4.17 -27.99
CA ALA A 222 11.24 4.99 -29.21
C ALA A 222 12.14 6.23 -29.13
N LEU A 223 12.65 6.60 -27.95
CA LEU A 223 13.55 7.74 -27.82
C LEU A 223 14.92 7.43 -28.46
N PRO A 224 15.41 8.26 -29.40
CA PRO A 224 16.71 8.06 -30.04
C PRO A 224 17.85 8.18 -29.02
N GLY A 225 18.79 7.23 -29.03
CA GLY A 225 19.92 7.18 -28.09
C GLY A 225 20.56 5.79 -27.95
N ALA A 226 19.94 4.75 -28.53
CA ALA A 226 20.50 3.41 -28.58
C ALA A 226 21.45 3.17 -29.80
N ASP A 227 21.73 4.20 -30.60
CA ASP A 227 22.81 4.13 -31.59
C ASP A 227 24.15 4.47 -30.91
N LYS A 228 25.00 3.45 -30.82
CA LYS A 228 26.26 3.39 -30.07
C LYS A 228 27.39 4.29 -30.62
N THR A 229 27.11 5.33 -31.39
CA THR A 229 28.16 6.00 -32.19
C THR A 229 28.46 7.45 -31.84
N ASP A 230 27.65 8.16 -31.03
CA ASP A 230 27.96 9.54 -30.65
C ASP A 230 28.17 9.70 -29.14
N VAL A 231 29.45 9.70 -28.78
CA VAL A 231 29.99 9.95 -27.43
C VAL A 231 29.78 11.42 -27.09
N LYS A 232 28.59 11.81 -26.56
CA LYS A 232 28.40 13.05 -25.76
C LYS A 232 27.02 13.28 -25.14
N GLU A 233 26.01 12.41 -25.33
CA GLU A 233 24.78 12.52 -24.53
C GLU A 233 24.91 11.74 -23.21
N PRO A 234 24.40 12.26 -22.07
CA PRO A 234 24.44 11.55 -20.81
C PRO A 234 23.68 10.23 -20.96
N LEU A 235 24.33 9.14 -20.56
CA LEU A 235 23.81 7.77 -20.46
C LEU A 235 22.34 7.79 -20.00
N ARG A 236 21.38 7.66 -20.92
CA ARG A 236 19.96 7.66 -20.57
C ARG A 236 19.61 6.30 -19.98
N LEU A 237 19.43 6.25 -18.66
CA LEU A 237 19.07 5.03 -17.92
C LEU A 237 17.72 4.45 -18.41
N PRO A 238 17.58 3.13 -18.59
CA PRO A 238 16.31 2.53 -19.03
C PRO A 238 15.20 2.77 -18.00
N LEU A 239 13.95 2.78 -18.46
CA LEU A 239 12.79 2.81 -17.57
C LEU A 239 12.69 1.49 -16.80
N ARG A 240 12.75 1.56 -15.47
CA ARG A 240 12.48 0.42 -14.60
C ARG A 240 11.02 0.43 -14.16
N ILE A 241 10.32 -0.70 -14.33
CA ILE A 241 8.94 -0.88 -13.86
C ILE A 241 8.94 -1.85 -12.68
N VAL A 242 8.35 -1.43 -11.55
CA VAL A 242 8.12 -2.30 -10.39
C VAL A 242 6.62 -2.34 -10.14
N ALA A 243 6.01 -3.52 -10.28
CA ALA A 243 4.59 -3.74 -10.09
C ALA A 243 4.34 -4.65 -8.89
N LEU A 244 3.44 -4.23 -8.01
CA LEU A 244 3.03 -5.00 -6.84
C LEU A 244 1.57 -5.38 -6.97
N SER A 245 1.23 -6.57 -6.49
CA SER A 245 -0.14 -7.06 -6.51
C SER A 245 -0.48 -7.89 -5.28
N ALA A 246 -1.78 -8.01 -5.00
CA ALA A 246 -2.33 -9.16 -4.30
C ALA A 246 -2.00 -10.48 -5.06
N THR A 247 -2.38 -11.62 -4.50
CA THR A 247 -2.05 -12.93 -5.08
C THR A 247 -2.76 -13.13 -6.42
N ILE A 248 -1.99 -13.13 -7.52
CA ILE A 248 -2.46 -13.41 -8.89
C ILE A 248 -2.01 -14.82 -9.30
N PRO A 249 -2.87 -15.66 -9.90
CA PRO A 249 -2.47 -16.96 -10.42
C PRO A 249 -1.45 -16.86 -11.56
N ASN A 250 -1.74 -16.03 -12.57
CA ASN A 250 -0.98 -15.81 -13.81
C ASN A 250 -0.03 -14.60 -13.74
N VAL A 251 0.82 -14.55 -12.71
CA VAL A 251 1.83 -13.47 -12.57
C VAL A 251 2.82 -13.42 -13.73
N GLN A 252 3.04 -14.56 -14.39
CA GLN A 252 3.94 -14.71 -15.53
C GLN A 252 3.49 -13.85 -16.71
N ASP A 253 2.19 -13.81 -17.00
CA ASP A 253 1.63 -13.01 -18.10
C ASP A 253 1.86 -11.51 -17.85
N ILE A 254 1.69 -11.07 -16.59
CA ILE A 254 1.98 -9.68 -16.19
C ILE A 254 3.48 -9.38 -16.33
N ALA A 255 4.35 -10.33 -15.98
CA ALA A 255 5.80 -10.16 -16.11
C ALA A 255 6.26 -10.11 -17.57
N GLU A 256 5.63 -10.90 -18.45
CA GLU A 256 5.83 -10.85 -19.89
C GLU A 256 5.29 -9.56 -20.50
N TRP A 257 4.11 -9.11 -20.06
CA TRP A 257 3.56 -7.82 -20.44
C TRP A 257 4.46 -6.65 -20.03
N LEU A 258 5.11 -6.73 -18.87
CA LEU A 258 6.06 -5.72 -18.36
C LEU A 258 7.51 -5.92 -18.83
N SER A 259 7.74 -6.77 -19.84
CA SER A 259 9.05 -7.02 -20.45
C SER A 259 9.77 -5.76 -20.94
N ASP A 260 11.11 -5.80 -20.89
CA ASP A 260 12.01 -4.80 -21.46
C ASP A 260 12.92 -5.41 -22.54
N THR A 261 13.95 -4.67 -22.98
CA THR A 261 14.93 -5.13 -23.97
C THR A 261 15.77 -6.33 -23.51
N HIS A 262 15.80 -6.62 -22.21
CA HIS A 262 16.52 -7.72 -21.58
C HIS A 262 15.59 -8.93 -21.27
N GLY A 263 14.32 -8.87 -21.69
CA GLY A 263 13.35 -9.95 -21.58
C GLY A 263 12.23 -9.64 -20.57
N PRO A 264 11.47 -10.67 -20.14
CA PRO A 264 10.41 -10.52 -19.15
C PRO A 264 10.92 -9.94 -17.83
N ALA A 265 10.05 -9.20 -17.14
CA ALA A 265 10.30 -8.77 -15.79
C ALA A 265 10.55 -9.99 -14.87
N VAL A 266 11.36 -9.80 -13.83
CA VAL A 266 11.48 -10.80 -12.77
C VAL A 266 10.13 -10.89 -12.07
N PHE A 267 9.62 -12.09 -11.85
CA PHE A 267 8.39 -12.28 -11.10
C PHE A 267 8.61 -13.10 -9.84
N ILE A 268 7.96 -12.71 -8.77
CA ILE A 268 8.01 -13.40 -7.48
C ILE A 268 6.57 -13.60 -7.00
N LYS A 269 6.18 -14.86 -6.85
CA LYS A 269 4.89 -15.25 -6.28
C LYS A 269 5.13 -15.73 -4.85
N LEU A 270 4.50 -15.06 -3.90
CA LEU A 270 4.60 -15.34 -2.47
C LEU A 270 3.25 -15.81 -1.95
N ASP A 271 3.28 -16.95 -1.27
CA ASP A 271 2.06 -17.60 -0.77
C ASP A 271 1.49 -16.91 0.47
N GLU A 272 0.21 -17.16 0.75
CA GLU A 272 -0.51 -16.68 1.95
C GLU A 272 0.16 -17.08 3.27
N GLU A 273 0.98 -18.13 3.27
CA GLU A 273 1.75 -18.58 4.43
C GLU A 273 2.79 -17.55 4.90
N LEU A 274 3.25 -16.67 4.01
CA LEU A 274 4.22 -15.61 4.32
C LEU A 274 3.56 -14.33 4.83
N ARG A 275 2.23 -14.32 4.98
CA ARG A 275 1.54 -13.19 5.61
C ARG A 275 2.02 -13.05 7.06
N PRO A 276 2.47 -11.86 7.51
CA PRO A 276 3.00 -11.66 8.86
C PRO A 276 2.03 -12.06 9.98
N VAL A 277 0.73 -11.93 9.71
CA VAL A 277 -0.35 -12.37 10.61
C VAL A 277 -1.17 -13.43 9.88
N LYS A 278 -1.20 -14.67 10.39
CA LYS A 278 -1.90 -15.78 9.75
C LYS A 278 -3.40 -15.48 9.66
N LEU A 279 -3.95 -15.53 8.47
CA LEU A 279 -5.36 -15.20 8.23
C LEU A 279 -6.21 -16.47 8.09
N GLN A 280 -7.16 -16.66 8.99
CA GLN A 280 -8.25 -17.61 8.82
C GLN A 280 -9.39 -16.95 8.03
N LYS A 281 -9.80 -17.56 6.92
CA LYS A 281 -10.91 -17.08 6.09
C LYS A 281 -12.13 -17.99 6.32
N VAL A 282 -13.28 -17.42 6.67
CA VAL A 282 -14.52 -18.14 6.97
C VAL A 282 -15.66 -17.57 6.14
N VAL A 283 -16.46 -18.45 5.52
CA VAL A 283 -17.69 -18.05 4.81
C VAL A 283 -18.89 -18.66 5.51
N LEU A 284 -19.79 -17.81 6.00
CA LEU A 284 -21.03 -18.20 6.66
C LEU A 284 -22.20 -17.93 5.71
N GLY A 285 -22.92 -18.99 5.35
CA GLY A 285 -24.12 -18.92 4.53
C GLY A 285 -25.37 -18.83 5.41
N TYR A 286 -26.23 -17.85 5.15
CA TYR A 286 -27.50 -17.64 5.84
C TYR A 286 -28.68 -17.82 4.88
N PRO A 287 -29.81 -18.41 5.33
CA PRO A 287 -30.97 -18.61 4.46
C PRO A 287 -31.57 -17.27 4.04
N CYS A 288 -31.84 -17.11 2.75
CA CYS A 288 -32.58 -15.97 2.19
C CYS A 288 -33.92 -16.49 1.65
N TYR A 289 -35.03 -16.17 2.32
CA TYR A 289 -36.34 -16.68 1.92
C TYR A 289 -36.88 -15.96 0.68
N GLN A 290 -37.70 -16.63 -0.15
CA GLN A 290 -38.20 -16.11 -1.43
C GLN A 290 -38.89 -14.73 -1.37
N ASN A 291 -39.45 -14.33 -0.23
CA ASN A 291 -40.11 -13.03 -0.02
C ASN A 291 -39.18 -11.94 0.59
N GLN A 292 -37.90 -12.25 0.77
CA GLN A 292 -36.90 -11.32 1.27
C GLN A 292 -36.12 -10.72 0.10
N ASN A 293 -36.15 -9.39 0.01
CA ASN A 293 -35.22 -8.65 -0.84
C ASN A 293 -33.89 -8.45 -0.12
N GLU A 294 -32.88 -7.95 -0.83
CA GLU A 294 -31.53 -7.73 -0.28
C GLU A 294 -31.51 -6.88 0.98
N PHE A 295 -32.37 -5.87 1.06
CA PHE A 295 -32.49 -5.03 2.24
C PHE A 295 -32.94 -5.81 3.47
N LYS A 296 -33.96 -6.68 3.33
CA LYS A 296 -34.43 -7.53 4.44
C LYS A 296 -33.39 -8.57 4.83
N PHE A 297 -32.66 -9.12 3.85
CA PHE A 297 -31.56 -10.04 4.11
C PHE A 297 -30.45 -9.34 4.91
N ASP A 298 -29.96 -8.18 4.47
CA ASP A 298 -28.95 -7.38 5.19
C ASP A 298 -29.39 -7.06 6.63
N LEU A 299 -30.65 -6.67 6.81
CA LEU A 299 -31.20 -6.38 8.14
C LEU A 299 -31.22 -7.62 9.05
N SER A 300 -31.53 -8.80 8.50
CA SER A 300 -31.56 -10.06 9.26
C SER A 300 -30.18 -10.44 9.81
N LEU A 301 -29.11 -10.11 9.08
CA LEU A 301 -27.73 -10.39 9.49
C LEU A 301 -27.31 -9.58 10.73
N ASN A 302 -27.92 -8.42 11.00
CA ASN A 302 -27.61 -7.63 12.19
C ASN A 302 -27.77 -8.45 13.48
N TYR A 303 -28.79 -9.32 13.54
CA TYR A 303 -29.09 -10.17 14.69
C TYR A 303 -28.16 -11.39 14.80
N LYS A 304 -27.27 -11.60 13.82
CA LYS A 304 -26.29 -12.69 13.83
C LYS A 304 -24.89 -12.22 14.22
N LEU A 305 -24.64 -10.91 14.14
CA LEU A 305 -23.32 -10.31 14.40
C LEU A 305 -22.79 -10.63 15.80
N SER A 306 -23.61 -10.55 16.84
CA SER A 306 -23.20 -10.81 18.23
C SER A 306 -22.56 -12.20 18.37
N GLY A 307 -23.20 -13.24 17.83
CA GLY A 307 -22.68 -14.61 17.85
C GLY A 307 -21.40 -14.78 17.03
N VAL A 308 -21.30 -14.12 15.87
CA VAL A 308 -20.08 -14.16 15.03
C VAL A 308 -18.91 -13.47 15.74
N ILE A 309 -19.14 -12.28 16.32
CA ILE A 309 -18.12 -11.55 17.07
C ILE A 309 -17.67 -12.36 18.28
N GLN A 310 -18.59 -12.94 19.06
CA GLN A 310 -18.25 -13.76 20.21
C GLN A 310 -17.41 -14.99 19.83
N MET A 311 -17.68 -15.58 18.66
CA MET A 311 -16.99 -16.78 18.18
C MET A 311 -15.56 -16.50 17.68
N TYR A 312 -15.35 -15.39 16.97
CA TYR A 312 -14.11 -15.16 16.23
C TYR A 312 -13.27 -13.95 16.68
N SER A 313 -13.76 -13.11 17.60
CA SER A 313 -13.02 -11.89 17.97
C SER A 313 -11.87 -12.15 18.94
N GLU A 314 -11.89 -13.26 19.69
CA GLU A 314 -10.96 -13.50 20.81
C GLU A 314 -10.87 -12.32 21.79
N GLN A 315 -11.95 -11.53 21.96
CA GLN A 315 -11.98 -10.28 22.74
C GLN A 315 -11.01 -9.18 22.23
N LYS A 316 -10.60 -9.26 20.96
CA LYS A 316 -9.77 -8.27 20.26
C LYS A 316 -10.63 -7.38 19.33
N PRO A 317 -10.09 -6.24 18.86
CA PRO A 317 -10.84 -5.32 18.00
C PRO A 317 -11.40 -5.95 16.74
N SER A 318 -12.67 -5.65 16.45
CA SER A 318 -13.44 -6.17 15.34
C SER A 318 -13.91 -5.05 14.41
N LEU A 319 -13.68 -5.20 13.11
CA LEU A 319 -14.11 -4.27 12.06
C LEU A 319 -15.19 -4.92 11.18
N ILE A 320 -16.37 -4.32 11.12
CA ILE A 320 -17.52 -4.86 10.38
C ILE A 320 -17.86 -3.93 9.22
N PHE A 321 -17.70 -4.41 7.99
CA PHE A 321 -18.09 -3.71 6.79
C PHE A 321 -19.57 -3.91 6.49
N CYS A 322 -20.29 -2.81 6.23
CA CYS A 322 -21.69 -2.78 5.82
C CYS A 322 -21.84 -2.00 4.50
N ALA A 323 -22.85 -2.34 3.70
CA ALA A 323 -23.06 -1.74 2.38
C ALA A 323 -23.42 -0.25 2.39
N THR A 324 -24.10 0.23 3.45
CA THR A 324 -24.61 1.62 3.50
C THR A 324 -24.37 2.30 4.84
N ARG A 325 -24.34 3.64 4.83
CA ARG A 325 -24.25 4.47 6.04
C ARG A 325 -25.39 4.20 7.02
N ARG A 326 -26.58 3.90 6.50
CA ARG A 326 -27.74 3.54 7.32
C ARG A 326 -27.56 2.16 7.96
N SER A 327 -27.04 1.21 7.19
CA SER A 327 -26.79 -0.15 7.66
C SER A 327 -25.73 -0.19 8.78
N THR A 328 -24.65 0.61 8.69
CA THR A 328 -23.65 0.71 9.79
C THR A 328 -24.27 1.20 11.09
N GLN A 329 -25.08 2.28 11.03
CA GLN A 329 -25.76 2.82 12.20
C GLN A 329 -26.80 1.84 12.77
N GLN A 330 -27.58 1.17 11.92
CA GLN A 330 -28.59 0.20 12.36
C GLN A 330 -27.94 -1.02 13.01
N ALA A 331 -26.88 -1.56 12.42
CA ALA A 331 -26.14 -2.69 12.95
C ALA A 331 -25.53 -2.37 14.32
N ALA A 332 -24.90 -1.20 14.47
CA ALA A 332 -24.34 -0.74 15.74
C ALA A 332 -25.40 -0.63 16.85
N ASN A 333 -26.56 -0.04 16.54
CA ASN A 333 -27.67 0.11 17.49
C ASN A 333 -28.31 -1.22 17.90
N ILE A 334 -28.35 -2.21 17.01
CA ILE A 334 -28.83 -3.56 17.33
C ILE A 334 -27.80 -4.27 18.22
N LEU A 335 -26.52 -4.20 17.84
CA LEU A 335 -25.45 -4.85 18.58
C LEU A 335 -25.35 -4.31 20.01
N VAL A 336 -25.51 -3.01 20.25
CA VAL A 336 -25.43 -2.43 21.61
C VAL A 336 -26.49 -2.99 22.57
N LYS A 337 -27.63 -3.45 22.04
CA LYS A 337 -28.75 -4.01 22.83
C LYS A 337 -28.54 -5.49 23.16
N ASP A 338 -27.89 -6.20 22.24
CA ASP A 338 -27.72 -7.65 22.29
C ASP A 338 -26.37 -8.06 22.91
N ALA A 339 -25.32 -7.29 22.63
CA ALA A 339 -23.96 -7.61 23.06
C ALA A 339 -23.69 -7.07 24.46
N ARG A 340 -23.43 -7.99 25.40
CA ARG A 340 -22.73 -7.67 26.65
C ARG A 340 -21.23 -7.67 26.38
N LEU A 341 -20.75 -6.64 25.66
CA LEU A 341 -19.32 -6.48 25.45
C LEU A 341 -18.63 -6.33 26.81
N LEU A 342 -17.68 -7.22 27.11
CA LEU A 342 -16.91 -7.19 28.35
C LEU A 342 -15.87 -6.08 28.25
N ILE A 343 -16.26 -4.87 28.63
CA ILE A 343 -15.37 -3.71 28.65
C ILE A 343 -14.86 -3.51 30.08
N LYS A 344 -13.53 -3.58 30.26
CA LYS A 344 -12.88 -3.31 31.55
C LYS A 344 -13.19 -1.87 32.01
N ALA A 345 -13.30 -1.65 33.32
CA ALA A 345 -13.66 -0.34 33.88
C ALA A 345 -12.73 0.80 33.40
N GLU A 346 -11.41 0.57 33.38
CA GLU A 346 -10.42 1.53 32.88
C GLU A 346 -10.63 1.87 31.40
N HIS A 347 -10.97 0.85 30.60
CA HIS A 347 -11.21 1.00 29.17
C HIS A 347 -12.48 1.84 28.93
N LYS A 348 -13.52 1.62 29.74
CA LYS A 348 -14.74 2.43 29.72
C LYS A 348 -14.48 3.91 30.09
N GLN A 349 -13.60 4.17 31.06
CA GLN A 349 -13.21 5.54 31.43
C GLN A 349 -12.51 6.25 30.26
N ARG A 350 -11.59 5.57 29.57
CA ARG A 350 -10.94 6.14 28.37
C ARG A 350 -11.96 6.46 27.28
N LEU A 351 -12.87 5.53 27.00
CA LEU A 351 -13.96 5.74 26.04
C LEU A 351 -14.85 6.94 26.40
N GLN A 352 -15.15 7.16 27.68
CA GLN A 352 -15.88 8.33 28.15
C GLN A 352 -15.13 9.65 27.89
N ILE A 353 -13.81 9.67 28.04
CA ILE A 353 -13.01 10.86 27.75
C ILE A 353 -13.05 11.18 26.25
N TYR A 354 -12.92 10.18 25.39
CA TYR A 354 -13.03 10.39 23.94
C TYR A 354 -14.44 10.84 23.54
N SER A 355 -15.48 10.29 24.17
CA SER A 355 -16.87 10.57 23.80
C SER A 355 -17.28 12.04 24.04
N ILE A 356 -16.66 12.73 25.00
CA ILE A 356 -16.87 14.18 25.23
C ILE A 356 -16.43 15.02 24.03
N ARG A 357 -15.44 14.55 23.26
CA ARG A 357 -14.90 15.26 22.08
C ARG A 357 -15.73 15.00 20.81
N VAL A 358 -16.61 13.99 20.82
CA VAL A 358 -17.42 13.59 19.67
C VAL A 358 -18.66 14.50 19.55
N ARG A 359 -18.89 15.03 18.35
CA ARG A 359 -20.02 15.94 18.06
C ARG A 359 -21.32 15.19 17.81
N ASP A 360 -21.27 14.09 17.06
CA ASP A 360 -22.46 13.27 16.80
C ASP A 360 -22.96 12.61 18.10
N VAL A 361 -24.18 12.98 18.50
CA VAL A 361 -24.81 12.53 19.75
C VAL A 361 -25.00 11.01 19.79
N LYS A 362 -25.40 10.39 18.68
CA LYS A 362 -25.64 8.94 18.62
C LYS A 362 -24.32 8.17 18.67
N LEU A 363 -23.30 8.69 17.99
CA LEU A 363 -21.96 8.12 18.00
C LEU A 363 -21.35 8.20 19.40
N ARG A 364 -21.53 9.32 20.11
CA ARG A 364 -21.10 9.49 21.51
C ARG A 364 -21.70 8.43 22.43
N ASP A 365 -23.00 8.19 22.33
CA ASP A 365 -23.70 7.23 23.19
C ASP A 365 -23.24 5.78 22.93
N LEU A 366 -23.00 5.43 21.67
CA LEU A 366 -22.46 4.12 21.29
C LEU A 366 -21.00 3.95 21.75
N LEU A 367 -20.18 5.00 21.62
CA LEU A 367 -18.75 4.95 21.92
C LEU A 367 -18.47 4.58 23.39
N VAL A 368 -19.29 5.07 24.32
CA VAL A 368 -19.20 4.70 25.75
C VAL A 368 -19.48 3.21 25.99
N CYS A 369 -20.21 2.56 25.09
CA CYS A 369 -20.49 1.13 25.08
C CYS A 369 -19.46 0.33 24.26
N GLY A 370 -18.36 0.94 23.81
CA GLY A 370 -17.30 0.29 23.03
C GLY A 370 -17.71 -0.12 21.62
N ILE A 371 -18.74 0.53 21.07
CA ILE A 371 -19.20 0.35 19.70
C ILE A 371 -19.16 1.71 19.00
N ALA A 372 -18.70 1.77 17.75
CA ALA A 372 -18.81 2.98 16.96
C ALA A 372 -19.14 2.66 15.50
N TYR A 373 -19.48 3.68 14.72
CA TYR A 373 -19.59 3.57 13.27
C TYR A 373 -18.73 4.64 12.57
N HIS A 374 -18.25 4.32 11.37
CA HIS A 374 -17.48 5.20 10.50
C HIS A 374 -18.07 5.22 9.10
N HIS A 375 -18.26 6.41 8.55
CA HIS A 375 -18.64 6.61 7.16
C HIS A 375 -18.34 8.03 6.70
N ALA A 376 -18.27 8.25 5.38
CA ALA A 376 -17.97 9.57 4.79
C ALA A 376 -18.94 10.71 5.19
N GLY A 377 -20.15 10.40 5.64
CA GLY A 377 -21.11 11.41 6.12
C GLY A 377 -20.87 11.93 7.54
N LEU A 378 -19.85 11.44 8.27
CA LEU A 378 -19.47 11.96 9.58
C LEU A 378 -18.56 13.19 9.45
N ASP A 379 -18.60 14.06 10.45
CA ASP A 379 -17.64 15.16 10.58
C ASP A 379 -16.20 14.61 10.57
N VAL A 380 -15.29 15.33 9.90
CA VAL A 380 -13.87 14.93 9.79
C VAL A 380 -13.24 14.77 11.18
N SER A 381 -13.60 15.64 12.13
CA SER A 381 -13.10 15.56 13.51
C SER A 381 -13.57 14.30 14.23
N ASP A 382 -14.84 13.93 14.09
CA ASP A 382 -15.39 12.70 14.65
C ASP A 382 -14.72 11.46 14.03
N ARG A 383 -14.52 11.43 12.70
CA ARG A 383 -13.82 10.34 12.02
C ARG A 383 -12.41 10.13 12.57
N LYS A 384 -11.64 11.22 12.72
CA LYS A 384 -10.28 11.18 13.28
C LYS A 384 -10.25 10.63 14.71
N ILE A 385 -11.22 11.01 15.54
CA ILE A 385 -11.34 10.47 16.90
C ILE A 385 -11.61 8.97 16.86
N ILE A 386 -12.57 8.51 16.07
CA ILE A 386 -12.88 7.07 15.97
C ILE A 386 -11.70 6.26 15.43
N GLU A 387 -11.00 6.77 14.42
CA GLU A 387 -9.77 6.18 13.88
C GLU A 387 -8.67 6.08 14.95
N GLU A 388 -8.43 7.15 15.72
CA GLU A 388 -7.47 7.18 16.83
C GLU A 388 -7.81 6.12 17.90
N VAL A 389 -9.07 6.09 18.36
CA VAL A 389 -9.52 5.18 19.43
C VAL A 389 -9.45 3.71 18.98
N PHE A 390 -9.84 3.42 17.73
CA PHE A 390 -9.75 2.08 17.17
C PHE A 390 -8.31 1.60 17.00
N THR A 391 -7.43 2.46 16.49
CA THR A 391 -6.02 2.14 16.27
C THR A 391 -5.29 1.85 17.59
N ARG A 392 -5.66 2.54 18.68
CA ARG A 392 -5.14 2.28 20.03
C ARG A 392 -5.64 0.97 20.66
N GLY A 393 -6.62 0.31 20.03
CA GLY A 393 -7.28 -0.87 20.58
C GLY A 393 -8.28 -0.56 21.71
N ASP A 394 -8.63 0.72 21.88
CA ASP A 394 -9.61 1.21 22.86
C ASP A 394 -11.06 1.09 22.35
N LEU A 395 -11.28 0.74 21.09
CA LEU A 395 -12.61 0.50 20.55
C LEU A 395 -12.76 -0.98 20.15
N PRO A 396 -13.53 -1.79 20.92
CA PRO A 396 -13.73 -3.20 20.63
C PRO A 396 -14.40 -3.48 19.28
N VAL A 397 -15.42 -2.69 18.90
CA VAL A 397 -16.20 -2.95 17.69
C VAL A 397 -16.41 -1.68 16.88
N LEU A 398 -15.98 -1.70 15.62
CA LEU A 398 -16.18 -0.62 14.66
C LEU A 398 -16.99 -1.11 13.46
N PHE A 399 -18.10 -0.44 13.18
CA PHE A 399 -18.85 -0.60 11.94
C PHE A 399 -18.37 0.40 10.90
N SER A 400 -18.19 -0.01 9.66
CA SER A 400 -17.77 0.90 8.59
C SER A 400 -18.46 0.63 7.27
N THR A 401 -18.59 1.66 6.43
CA THR A 401 -18.87 1.45 5.01
C THR A 401 -17.65 0.86 4.30
N THR A 402 -17.89 0.16 3.18
CA THR A 402 -16.85 -0.46 2.35
C THR A 402 -15.78 0.53 1.87
N THR A 403 -16.14 1.81 1.70
CA THR A 403 -15.22 2.89 1.33
C THR A 403 -14.02 3.05 2.29
N LEU A 404 -14.13 2.61 3.54
CA LEU A 404 -13.00 2.65 4.48
C LEU A 404 -11.90 1.66 4.11
N ALA A 405 -12.26 0.50 3.54
CA ALA A 405 -11.30 -0.50 3.10
C ALA A 405 -10.31 0.05 2.07
N MET A 406 -10.67 1.14 1.39
CA MET A 406 -9.89 1.79 0.36
C MET A 406 -9.15 3.06 0.82
N GLY A 407 -9.43 3.60 2.02
CA GLY A 407 -9.00 4.97 2.34
C GLY A 407 -8.40 5.22 3.71
N VAL A 408 -8.43 4.26 4.62
CA VAL A 408 -7.81 4.40 5.94
C VAL A 408 -7.22 3.06 6.37
N ASN A 409 -5.99 3.10 6.91
CA ASN A 409 -5.35 1.91 7.47
C ASN A 409 -5.81 1.61 8.89
N LEU A 410 -6.98 0.98 9.03
CA LEU A 410 -7.51 0.49 10.31
C LEU A 410 -7.48 -1.05 10.36
N PRO A 411 -6.38 -1.68 10.79
CA PRO A 411 -6.32 -3.11 10.94
C PRO A 411 -7.08 -3.59 12.18
N ALA A 412 -7.71 -4.76 12.09
CA ALA A 412 -8.51 -5.37 13.16
C ALA A 412 -8.18 -6.87 13.27
N HIS A 413 -8.32 -7.46 14.45
CA HIS A 413 -8.12 -8.91 14.59
C HIS A 413 -9.21 -9.70 13.84
N LEU A 414 -10.46 -9.26 13.99
CA LEU A 414 -11.61 -9.81 13.29
C LEU A 414 -12.12 -8.80 12.25
N VAL A 415 -12.23 -9.23 11.00
CA VAL A 415 -12.97 -8.50 9.96
C VAL A 415 -14.23 -9.27 9.60
N ILE A 416 -15.37 -8.59 9.55
CA ILE A 416 -16.64 -9.17 9.09
C ILE A 416 -17.12 -8.38 7.88
N ILE A 417 -17.36 -9.06 6.75
CA ILE A 417 -18.07 -8.51 5.61
C ILE A 417 -19.53 -8.90 5.77
N LYS A 418 -20.36 -7.93 6.17
CA LYS A 418 -21.80 -8.14 6.37
C LYS A 418 -22.55 -7.94 5.07
N ALA A 419 -23.18 -9.01 4.60
CA ALA A 419 -23.77 -9.13 3.27
C ALA A 419 -22.71 -8.97 2.17
N THR A 420 -23.03 -9.41 0.96
CA THR A 420 -22.08 -9.36 -0.16
C THR A 420 -22.63 -8.61 -1.37
N GLN A 421 -23.73 -7.90 -1.18
CA GLN A 421 -24.35 -7.07 -2.19
C GLN A 421 -24.47 -5.63 -1.71
N HIS A 422 -24.42 -4.72 -2.66
CA HIS A 422 -24.53 -3.28 -2.46
C HIS A 422 -25.35 -2.65 -3.58
N TYR A 423 -25.87 -1.46 -3.32
CA TYR A 423 -26.74 -0.76 -4.27
C TYR A 423 -25.93 0.24 -5.08
N VAL A 424 -25.81 0.00 -6.38
CA VAL A 424 -25.06 0.83 -7.34
C VAL A 424 -25.90 1.01 -8.60
N GLY A 425 -25.92 2.21 -9.17
CA GLY A 425 -26.52 2.44 -10.49
C GLY A 425 -28.03 2.17 -10.62
N GLY A 426 -28.75 1.98 -9.51
CA GLY A 426 -30.17 1.62 -9.53
C GLY A 426 -30.47 0.14 -9.24
N SER A 427 -29.43 -0.70 -9.19
CA SER A 427 -29.49 -2.16 -8.99
C SER A 427 -28.72 -2.60 -7.74
N PHE A 428 -29.04 -3.80 -7.25
CA PHE A 428 -28.18 -4.49 -6.30
C PHE A 428 -27.17 -5.33 -7.07
N GLU A 429 -25.90 -5.13 -6.75
CA GLU A 429 -24.77 -5.80 -7.38
C GLU A 429 -23.88 -6.42 -6.30
N GLU A 430 -23.24 -7.53 -6.63
CA GLU A 430 -22.27 -8.15 -5.74
C GLU A 430 -20.98 -7.32 -5.69
N TYR A 431 -20.27 -7.38 -4.55
CA TYR A 431 -18.94 -6.79 -4.48
C TYR A 431 -17.99 -7.47 -5.47
N SER A 432 -17.09 -6.67 -6.05
CA SER A 432 -16.00 -7.19 -6.85
C SER A 432 -15.05 -8.03 -5.98
N GLU A 433 -14.29 -8.94 -6.61
CA GLU A 433 -13.26 -9.71 -5.90
C GLU A 433 -12.24 -8.78 -5.23
N THR A 434 -11.83 -7.72 -5.93
CA THR A 434 -10.94 -6.69 -5.41
C THR A 434 -11.48 -6.04 -4.13
N ASP A 435 -12.75 -5.62 -4.10
CA ASP A 435 -13.34 -5.00 -2.91
C ASP A 435 -13.34 -5.95 -1.71
N VAL A 436 -13.66 -7.22 -1.95
CA VAL A 436 -13.65 -8.24 -0.90
C VAL A 436 -12.23 -8.49 -0.39
N GLN A 437 -11.25 -8.62 -1.29
CA GLN A 437 -9.85 -8.78 -0.90
C GLN A 437 -9.31 -7.58 -0.11
N GLN A 438 -9.69 -6.34 -0.49
CA GLN A 438 -9.32 -5.13 0.25
C GLN A 438 -9.92 -5.08 1.66
N MET A 439 -11.20 -5.46 1.80
CA MET A 439 -11.85 -5.58 3.11
C MET A 439 -11.15 -6.64 3.98
N ILE A 440 -10.88 -7.83 3.43
CA ILE A 440 -10.19 -8.93 4.13
C ILE A 440 -8.73 -8.57 4.46
N GLY A 441 -8.10 -7.73 3.65
CA GLY A 441 -6.77 -7.19 3.88
C GLY A 441 -6.63 -6.42 5.20
N ARG A 442 -7.73 -5.92 5.76
CA ARG A 442 -7.76 -5.25 7.07
C ARG A 442 -7.70 -6.21 8.26
N ALA A 443 -7.80 -7.52 8.02
CA ALA A 443 -7.68 -8.52 9.08
C ALA A 443 -6.21 -8.76 9.44
N GLY A 444 -5.92 -8.67 10.74
CA GLY A 444 -4.60 -8.82 11.33
C GLY A 444 -3.93 -7.48 11.60
N ARG A 445 -3.51 -7.30 12.85
CA ARG A 445 -2.71 -6.16 13.29
C ARG A 445 -1.26 -6.62 13.46
N PRO A 446 -0.38 -6.32 12.49
CA PRO A 446 1.03 -6.61 12.63
C PRO A 446 1.56 -6.06 13.97
N GLN A 447 2.46 -6.79 14.63
CA GLN A 447 3.01 -6.50 15.97
C GLN A 447 2.08 -6.80 17.16
N PHE A 448 0.75 -6.89 16.97
CA PHE A 448 -0.21 -7.14 18.06
C PHE A 448 -0.82 -8.53 18.02
N ASP A 449 -1.08 -9.06 16.81
CA ASP A 449 -1.75 -10.33 16.61
C ASP A 449 -0.84 -11.34 15.90
N SER A 450 -0.89 -12.60 16.34
CA SER A 450 -0.25 -13.74 15.65
C SER A 450 -1.15 -14.38 14.59
N SER A 451 -2.45 -14.22 14.74
CA SER A 451 -3.50 -14.72 13.86
C SER A 451 -4.63 -13.70 13.77
N ALA A 452 -5.42 -13.81 12.71
CA ALA A 452 -6.59 -12.98 12.46
C ALA A 452 -7.67 -13.80 11.76
N THR A 453 -8.91 -13.32 11.82
CA THR A 453 -10.04 -13.97 11.15
C THR A 453 -10.79 -12.98 10.27
N ALA A 454 -11.07 -13.39 9.03
CA ALA A 454 -11.98 -12.70 8.14
C ALA A 454 -13.23 -13.56 7.92
N VAL A 455 -14.41 -13.01 8.19
CA VAL A 455 -15.69 -13.68 8.06
C VAL A 455 -16.52 -13.00 6.97
N ILE A 456 -16.94 -13.74 5.96
CA ILE A 456 -17.94 -13.30 4.99
C ILE A 456 -19.30 -13.84 5.42
N MET A 457 -20.27 -12.95 5.66
CA MET A 457 -21.66 -13.32 5.89
C MET A 457 -22.44 -13.14 4.59
N THR A 458 -22.82 -14.25 3.96
CA THR A 458 -23.47 -14.26 2.65
C THR A 458 -24.69 -15.17 2.65
N LYS A 459 -25.41 -15.23 1.53
CA LYS A 459 -26.52 -16.17 1.35
C LYS A 459 -26.00 -17.60 1.20
N ILE A 460 -26.81 -18.59 1.55
CA ILE A 460 -26.43 -20.01 1.38
C ILE A 460 -26.06 -20.32 -0.07
N GLU A 461 -26.80 -19.74 -1.02
CA GLU A 461 -26.64 -19.97 -2.46
C GLU A 461 -25.28 -19.48 -2.99
N THR A 462 -24.78 -18.36 -2.46
CA THR A 462 -23.50 -17.76 -2.88
C THR A 462 -22.32 -18.16 -1.99
N LYS A 463 -22.54 -18.97 -0.94
CA LYS A 463 -21.47 -19.42 -0.03
C LYS A 463 -20.32 -20.08 -0.78
N TRP A 464 -20.62 -21.01 -1.69
CA TRP A 464 -19.60 -21.75 -2.44
C TRP A 464 -18.76 -20.83 -3.33
N LYS A 465 -19.39 -19.85 -3.98
CA LYS A 465 -18.71 -18.84 -4.80
C LYS A 465 -17.65 -18.08 -3.99
N TYR A 466 -18.01 -17.57 -2.82
CA TYR A 466 -17.05 -16.86 -1.97
C TYR A 466 -15.98 -17.78 -1.36
N MET A 467 -16.30 -19.05 -1.10
CA MET A 467 -15.27 -20.01 -0.67
C MET A 467 -14.22 -20.25 -1.77
N GLN A 468 -14.64 -20.38 -3.03
CA GLN A 468 -13.73 -20.52 -4.16
C GLN A 468 -12.90 -19.26 -4.39
N MET A 469 -13.52 -18.08 -4.39
CA MET A 469 -12.82 -16.80 -4.52
C MET A 469 -11.71 -16.64 -3.45
N LEU A 470 -11.97 -17.04 -2.20
CA LEU A 470 -11.00 -16.93 -1.11
C LEU A 470 -9.83 -17.92 -1.20
N SER A 471 -9.95 -18.96 -2.05
CA SER A 471 -8.89 -19.92 -2.34
C SER A 471 -7.84 -19.40 -3.32
N GLY A 472 -8.11 -18.26 -4.01
CA GLY A 472 -7.14 -17.58 -4.88
C GLY A 472 -6.94 -18.25 -6.25
N SER A 473 -7.98 -18.88 -6.79
CA SER A 473 -7.93 -19.63 -8.06
C SER A 473 -8.35 -18.83 -9.30
N THR A 474 -8.73 -17.56 -9.17
CA THR A 474 -9.24 -16.75 -10.30
C THR A 474 -8.08 -16.09 -11.08
N GLU A 475 -7.92 -16.44 -12.35
CA GLU A 475 -6.94 -15.81 -13.25
C GLU A 475 -7.31 -14.36 -13.59
N ILE A 476 -6.29 -13.56 -13.92
CA ILE A 476 -6.44 -12.17 -14.35
C ILE A 476 -6.47 -12.11 -15.87
N GLU A 477 -7.52 -11.50 -16.39
CA GLU A 477 -7.72 -11.29 -17.83
C GLU A 477 -7.65 -9.80 -18.16
N SER A 478 -7.21 -9.48 -19.38
CA SER A 478 -7.43 -8.13 -19.94
C SER A 478 -8.90 -8.01 -20.36
N ARG A 479 -9.46 -6.80 -20.26
CA ARG A 479 -10.85 -6.52 -20.62
C ARG A 479 -11.02 -5.48 -21.71
#